data_AF-A0A166P223-F1
#
_entry.id   AF-A0A166P223-F1
#
_cell.length_a   1.000
_cell.length_b   1.000
_cell.length_c   1.000
_cell.angle_alpha   90.00
_cell.angle_beta   90.00
_cell.angle_gamma   90.00
#
_symmetry.space_group_name_H-M   'P 1'
#
loop_
_entity.id
_entity.type
_entity.pdbx_description
1 polymer ?
#
loop_
_entity_poly.entity_id
_entity_poly.type
_entity_poly.pdbx_seq_one_letter_code
_entity_poly.pdbx_strand_id
1 'polypeptide(L)'
;DIGRHMAYTRQQQLDAYAHTVEHAAEREAVFNAKINGSRVKNLVSFHINDLVQVYRSDLDYTFRTERKLLAKWGPVRRVVSR
;
A
#
# COMPACT_ATOMS: atom_id res chain seq x y z
N ASP A 1 -29.65 -5.05 -43.81
CA ASP A 1 -28.67 -4.01 -43.41
C ASP A 1 -28.65 -3.78 -41.90
N ILE A 2 -29.77 -3.38 -41.29
CA ILE A 2 -29.90 -3.11 -39.83
C ILE A 2 -29.43 -4.28 -38.94
N GLY A 3 -29.76 -5.52 -39.29
CA GLY A 3 -29.32 -6.71 -38.52
C GLY A 3 -27.80 -6.88 -38.45
N ARG A 4 -27.07 -6.41 -39.46
CA ARG A 4 -25.61 -6.44 -39.48
C ARG A 4 -25.02 -5.37 -38.55
N HIS A 5 -25.61 -4.18 -38.53
CA HIS A 5 -25.23 -3.13 -37.57
C HIS A 5 -25.47 -3.56 -36.13
N MET A 6 -26.62 -4.18 -35.82
CA MET A 6 -26.92 -4.68 -34.47
C MET A 6 -25.93 -5.77 -34.02
N ALA A 7 -25.49 -6.64 -34.93
CA ALA A 7 -24.47 -7.65 -34.64
C ALA A 7 -23.10 -7.02 -34.33
N TYR A 8 -22.68 -6.02 -35.11
CA TYR A 8 -21.42 -5.29 -34.86
C TYR A 8 -21.46 -4.51 -33.54
N THR A 9 -22.57 -3.85 -33.21
CA THR A 9 -22.72 -3.15 -31.91
C THR A 9 -22.62 -4.13 -30.74
N ARG A 10 -23.24 -5.31 -30.86
CA ARG A 10 -23.15 -6.35 -29.84
C ARG A 10 -21.72 -6.86 -29.67
N GLN A 11 -20.99 -7.05 -30.78
CA GLN A 11 -19.58 -7.44 -30.75
C GLN A 11 -18.72 -6.37 -30.07
N GLN A 12 -18.87 -5.10 -30.45
CA GLN A 12 -18.12 -3.99 -29.84
C GLN A 12 -18.35 -3.86 -28.34
N GLN A 13 -19.56 -4.12 -27.85
CA GLN A 13 -19.86 -4.11 -26.42
C GLN A 13 -19.14 -5.24 -25.67
N LEU A 14 -19.08 -6.44 -26.27
CA LEU A 14 -18.36 -7.58 -25.68
C LEU A 14 -16.85 -7.33 -25.69
N ASP A 15 -16.31 -6.81 -26.79
CA ASP A 15 -14.89 -6.51 -26.94
C ASP A 15 -14.46 -5.41 -25.95
N ALA A 16 -15.28 -4.36 -25.79
CA ALA A 16 -15.05 -3.30 -24.82
C ALA A 16 -15.05 -3.84 -23.39
N TYR A 17 -16.00 -4.72 -23.05
CA TYR A 17 -16.05 -5.35 -21.73
C TYR A 17 -14.82 -6.24 -21.47
N ALA A 18 -14.44 -7.08 -22.44
CA ALA A 18 -13.25 -7.92 -22.35
C ALA A 18 -12.00 -7.09 -22.08
N HIS A 19 -11.81 -6.01 -22.85
CA HIS A 19 -10.70 -5.09 -22.66
C HIS A 19 -10.71 -4.41 -21.28
N THR A 20 -11.88 -4.05 -20.74
CA THR A 20 -11.96 -3.49 -19.38
C THR A 20 -11.56 -4.49 -18.29
N VAL A 21 -11.92 -5.76 -18.45
CA VAL A 21 -11.56 -6.83 -17.52
C VAL A 21 -10.08 -7.14 -17.58
N GLU A 22 -9.52 -7.27 -18.78
CA GLU A 22 -8.08 -7.49 -18.98
C GLU A 22 -7.27 -6.34 -18.38
N HIS A 23 -7.66 -5.10 -18.68
CA HIS A 23 -6.97 -3.93 -18.15
C HIS A 23 -7.08 -3.81 -16.62
N ALA A 24 -8.20 -4.24 -16.03
CA ALA A 24 -8.34 -4.31 -14.58
C ALA A 24 -7.38 -5.35 -13.96
N ALA A 25 -7.29 -6.53 -14.56
CA ALA A 25 -6.38 -7.59 -14.12
C ALA A 25 -4.92 -7.19 -14.23
N GLU A 26 -4.53 -6.50 -15.32
CA GLU A 26 -3.18 -5.95 -15.49
C GLU A 26 -2.83 -4.94 -14.38
N ARG A 27 -3.76 -4.02 -14.07
CA ARG A 27 -3.53 -3.03 -13.01
C ARG A 27 -3.45 -3.67 -11.62
N GLU A 28 -4.26 -4.69 -11.35
CA GLU A 28 -4.16 -5.47 -10.12
C GLU A 28 -2.80 -6.18 -10.02
N ALA A 29 -2.34 -6.82 -11.10
CA ALA A 29 -1.04 -7.49 -11.15
C ALA A 29 0.12 -6.51 -10.91
N VAL A 30 0.09 -5.33 -11.54
CA VAL A 30 1.10 -4.27 -11.34
C VAL A 30 1.07 -3.75 -9.91
N PHE A 31 -0.12 -3.54 -9.33
CA PHE A 31 -0.26 -3.11 -7.95
C PHE A 31 0.30 -4.15 -6.97
N ASN A 32 -0.03 -5.44 -7.17
CA ASN A 32 0.48 -6.54 -6.36
C ASN A 32 1.99 -6.69 -6.49
N ALA A 33 2.55 -6.55 -7.71
CA ALA A 33 4.00 -6.53 -7.93
C ALA A 33 4.67 -5.36 -7.19
N LYS A 34 4.06 -4.17 -7.24
CA LYS A 34 4.54 -2.97 -6.52
C LYS A 34 4.48 -3.14 -5.01
N ILE A 35 3.43 -3.76 -4.47
CA ILE A 35 3.34 -4.10 -3.04
C ILE A 35 4.45 -5.08 -2.65
N ASN A 36 4.64 -6.14 -3.45
CA ASN A 36 5.68 -7.15 -3.20
C ASN A 36 7.09 -6.56 -3.24
N GLY A 37 7.35 -5.61 -4.15
CA GLY A 37 8.63 -4.86 -4.22
C GLY A 37 8.74 -3.71 -3.21
N SER A 38 7.64 -3.28 -2.60
CA SER A 38 7.67 -2.22 -1.59
C SER A 38 8.14 -2.78 -0.25
N ARG A 39 8.90 -1.97 0.50
CA ARG A 39 9.32 -2.24 1.89
C ARG A 39 8.15 -2.54 2.85
N VAL A 40 6.90 -2.37 2.43
CA VAL A 40 5.70 -2.68 3.23
C VAL A 40 5.58 -4.18 3.51
N LYS A 41 6.15 -5.05 2.66
CA LYS A 41 6.17 -6.50 2.89
C LYS A 41 7.42 -7.00 3.61
N ASN A 42 8.39 -6.14 3.88
CA ASN A 42 9.46 -6.48 4.82
C ASN A 42 8.83 -6.43 6.20
N LEU A 43 8.23 -7.54 6.61
CA LEU A 43 7.87 -7.77 8.00
C LEU A 43 9.15 -7.52 8.81
N VAL A 44 9.22 -6.36 9.48
CA VAL A 44 10.35 -6.04 10.35
C VAL A 44 10.17 -6.93 11.57
N SER A 45 10.72 -8.14 11.48
CA SER A 45 10.73 -9.10 12.57
C SER A 45 11.84 -8.71 13.53
N PHE A 46 11.45 -8.27 14.72
CA PHE A 46 12.40 -8.04 15.80
C PHE A 46 12.76 -9.37 16.45
N HIS A 47 14.04 -9.54 16.74
CA HIS A 47 14.57 -10.68 17.49
C HIS A 47 14.83 -10.27 18.94
N ILE A 48 14.81 -11.25 19.84
CA ILE A 48 15.19 -11.03 21.23
C ILE A 48 16.63 -10.50 21.25
N ASN A 49 16.85 -9.43 22.02
CA ASN A 49 18.07 -8.63 22.09
C ASN A 49 18.28 -7.54 21.04
N ASP A 50 17.37 -7.37 20.08
CA ASP A 50 17.45 -6.24 19.15
C ASP A 50 17.27 -4.91 19.87
N LEU A 51 18.08 -3.92 19.50
CA LEU A 51 17.98 -2.56 19.99
C LEU A 51 16.97 -1.79 19.13
N VAL A 52 15.88 -1.36 19.76
CA VAL A 52 14.77 -0.65 19.11
C VAL A 52 14.49 0.68 19.80
N GLN A 53 14.04 1.66 19.03
CA GLN A 53 13.54 2.92 19.56
C GLN A 53 12.04 3.03 19.27
N VAL A 54 11.27 3.43 20.28
CA VAL A 54 9.82 3.61 20.13
C VAL A 54 9.55 5.02 19.62
N TYR A 55 8.79 5.10 18.53
CA TYR A 55 8.34 6.37 17.97
C TYR A 55 7.29 7.02 18.89
N ARG A 56 7.48 8.28 19.23
CA ARG A 56 6.57 9.08 20.06
C ARG A 56 5.52 9.77 19.19
N SER A 57 4.44 9.05 18.89
CA SER A 57 3.32 9.54 18.06
C SER A 57 2.50 10.66 18.72
N ASP A 58 2.60 10.82 20.04
CA ASP A 58 1.97 11.89 20.82
C ASP A 58 2.52 13.28 20.51
N LEU A 59 3.71 13.37 19.91
CA LEU A 59 4.36 14.64 19.54
C LEU A 59 3.91 15.15 18.16
N ASP A 60 3.35 14.30 17.29
CA ASP A 60 3.03 14.67 15.91
C ASP A 60 1.84 15.63 15.77
N TYR A 61 0.84 15.50 16.63
CA TYR A 61 -0.40 16.29 16.56
C TYR A 61 -0.49 17.35 17.65
N THR A 62 0.60 18.10 17.86
CA THR A 62 0.62 19.13 18.90
C THR A 62 1.07 20.48 18.34
N PHE A 63 0.23 21.51 18.53
CA PHE A 63 0.53 22.89 18.12
C PHE A 63 1.48 23.61 19.08
N ARG A 64 1.85 22.99 20.21
CA ARG A 64 2.73 23.59 21.22
C ARG A 64 4.19 23.50 20.79
N THR A 65 4.87 24.64 20.72
CA THR A 65 6.27 24.76 20.29
C THR A 65 7.22 23.90 21.13
N GLU A 66 6.99 23.79 22.44
CA GLU A 66 7.79 22.96 23.35
C GLU A 66 7.87 21.49 22.90
N ARG A 67 6.78 20.94 22.35
CA ARG A 67 6.72 19.56 21.87
C ARG A 67 7.41 19.36 20.52
N LYS A 68 7.60 20.42 19.74
CA LYS A 68 8.35 20.38 18.47
C LYS A 68 9.87 20.26 18.67
N LEU A 69 10.38 20.67 19.84
CA LEU A 69 11.80 20.58 20.18
C LEU A 69 12.18 19.22 20.79
N LEU A 70 11.21 18.37 21.12
CA LEU A 70 11.47 17.06 21.70
C LEU A 70 11.86 16.05 20.62
N ALA A 71 12.80 15.16 20.97
CA ALA A 71 13.17 14.05 20.11
C ALA A 71 11.96 13.14 19.84
N LYS A 72 11.71 12.85 18.56
CA LYS A 72 10.62 11.98 18.11
C LYS A 72 10.84 10.51 18.48
N TRP A 73 12.08 10.11 18.72
CA TRP A 73 12.46 8.75 19.09
C TRP A 73 12.73 8.69 20.59
N GLY A 74 12.16 7.68 21.25
CA GLY A 74 12.43 7.41 22.66
C GLY A 74 13.84 6.85 22.91
N PRO A 75 14.20 6.61 24.18
CA PRO A 75 15.46 5.95 24.52
C PRO A 75 15.53 4.56 23.89
N VAL A 76 16.75 4.09 23.62
CA VAL A 76 17.00 2.75 23.08
C VAL A 76 16.50 1.71 24.08
N ARG A 77 15.70 0.76 23.60
CA ARG A 77 15.15 -0.37 24.36
C ARG A 77 15.60 -1.66 23.73
N ARG A 78 15.54 -2.74 24.50
CA ARG A 78 15.88 -4.08 24.04
C ARG A 78 14.62 -4.94 23.97
N VAL A 79 14.46 -5.71 22.91
CA VAL A 79 13.34 -6.64 22.77
C VAL A 79 13.57 -7.84 23.69
N VAL A 80 12.67 -8.03 24.65
CA VAL A 80 12.76 -9.10 25.67
C VAL A 80 11.98 -10.34 25.24
N SER A 81 10.87 -10.16 24.51
CA SER A 81 10.03 -11.24 23.99
C SER A 81 9.36 -10.81 22.68
N ARG A 82 8.92 -11.79 21.88
CA ARG A 82 8.15 -11.59 20.64
C ARG A 82 6.66 -11.50 20.92
#